data_AF-E2C906-F1
#
_entry.id   AF-E2C906-F1
#
_cell.length_a   1.000
_cell.length_b   1.000
_cell.length_c   1.000
_cell.angle_alpha   90.00
_cell.angle_beta   90.00
_cell.angle_gamma   90.00
#
_symmetry.space_group_name_H-M   'P 1'
#
loop_
_entity.id
_entity.type
_entity.pdbx_description
1 polymer ?
#
loop_
_entity_poly.entity_id
_entity_poly.type
_entity_poly.pdbx_seq_one_letter_code
_entity_poly.pdbx_strand_id
1 'polypeptide(L)' 'EDWILQEDNDPKHRNKLCTERKKQSGIVTLDWPSQSPDTNPIENVWAYLKHKLRGKRV' A
#
# COMPACT_ATOMS: atom_id res chain seq x y z
N GLU A 1 9.62 12.22 14.38
CA GLU A 1 8.92 10.94 14.22
C GLU A 1 9.26 10.40 12.84
N ASP A 2 9.72 9.16 12.77
CA ASP A 2 10.10 8.53 11.50
C ASP A 2 8.91 7.75 10.94
N TRP A 3 8.72 7.82 9.63
CA TRP A 3 7.61 7.16 8.93
C TRP A 3 8.12 5.90 8.20
N ILE A 4 7.23 4.93 8.00
CA ILE A 4 7.52 3.68 7.27
C ILE A 4 6.47 3.53 6.16
N LEU A 5 6.90 3.17 4.96
CA LEU A 5 6.02 2.84 3.85
C LEU A 5 5.48 1.42 3.99
N GLN A 6 4.16 1.26 3.95
CA GLN A 6 3.51 -0.04 3.78
C GLN A 6 3.00 -0.17 2.33
N GLU A 7 3.40 -1.24 1.65
CA GLU A 7 2.93 -1.61 0.31
C GLU A 7 2.83 -3.13 0.20
N ASP A 8 2.06 -3.62 -0.77
CA ASP A 8 1.93 -5.06 -0.99
C ASP A 8 3.16 -5.67 -1.68
N ASN A 9 3.11 -6.98 -1.91
CA ASN A 9 4.20 -7.72 -2.52
C ASN A 9 4.04 -7.90 -4.04
N ASP A 10 3.27 -7.06 -4.74
CA ASP A 10 3.20 -7.13 -6.21
C ASP A 10 4.63 -7.02 -6.80
N PRO A 11 4.99 -7.87 -7.78
CA PRO A 11 6.31 -7.86 -8.40
C PRO A 11 6.76 -6.48 -8.89
N LYS A 12 5.83 -5.57 -9.24
CA LYS A 12 6.15 -4.19 -9.62
C LYS A 12 6.77 -3.40 -8.48
N HIS A 13 6.34 -3.59 -7.24
CA HIS A 13 6.89 -2.90 -6.06
C HIS A 13 8.25 -3.47 -5.63
N ARG A 14 8.50 -4.75 -5.92
CA ARG A 14 9.70 -5.49 -5.52
C ARG A 14 10.76 -5.65 -6.61
N ASN A 15 10.54 -5.08 -7.80
CA ASN A 15 11.58 -5.11 -8.84
C ASN A 15 12.82 -4.28 -8.41
N LYS A 16 13.95 -4.53 -9.07
CA LYS A 16 15.24 -3.91 -8.74
C LYS A 16 15.17 -2.37 -8.81
N LEU A 17 14.60 -1.84 -9.90
CA LEU A 17 14.50 -0.41 -10.15
C LEU A 17 13.71 0.31 -9.04
N CYS A 18 12.55 -0.23 -8.66
CA CYS A 18 11.69 0.32 -7.61
C CYS A 18 12.37 0.22 -6.24
N THR A 19 13.03 -0.89 -5.94
CA THR A 19 13.75 -1.09 -4.67
C THR A 19 14.94 -0.13 -4.54
N GLU A 20 15.73 0.03 -5.60
CA GLU A 20 16.85 0.98 -5.64
C GLU A 20 16.37 2.43 -5.49
N ARG A 21 15.29 2.80 -6.17
CA ARG A 21 14.71 4.15 -6.07
C ARG A 21 14.23 4.48 -4.66
N LYS A 22 13.56 3.53 -3.98
CA LYS A 22 13.14 3.68 -2.57
C LYS A 22 14.36 3.87 -1.67
N LYS A 23 15.40 3.06 -1.84
CA LYS A 23 16.65 3.16 -1.07
C LYS A 23 17.36 4.50 -1.27
N GLN A 24 17.48 4.97 -2.51
CA GLN A 24 18.07 6.28 -2.83
C GLN A 24 17.28 7.45 -2.23
N SER A 25 15.97 7.29 -2.09
CA SER A 25 15.07 8.29 -1.52
C SER A 25 14.98 8.22 0.01
N GLY A 26 15.74 7.33 0.66
CA GLY A 26 15.69 7.14 2.12
C GLY A 26 14.38 6.53 2.63
N ILE A 27 13.61 5.87 1.76
CA ILE A 27 12.30 5.29 2.11
C ILE A 27 12.51 3.93 2.76
N VAL A 28 12.08 3.79 4.00
CA VAL A 28 12.00 2.51 4.71
C VAL A 28 10.66 1.85 4.37
N THR A 29 10.71 0.61 3.90
CA THR A 29 9.51 -0.19 3.58
C THR A 29 9.29 -1.25 4.65
N LEU A 30 8.04 -1.46 5.07
CA LEU A 30 7.66 -2.50 6.00
C LEU A 30 7.73 -3.88 5.32
N ASP A 31 8.31 -4.87 6.00
CA ASP A 31 8.23 -6.25 5.55
C ASP A 31 6.78 -6.76 5.68
N TRP A 32 6.18 -7.11 4.54
CA TRP A 32 4.76 -7.46 4.46
C TRP A 32 4.53 -8.92 4.06
N PRO A 33 3.60 -9.65 4.70
CA PRO A 33 3.19 -10.97 4.25
C PRO A 33 2.34 -10.91 2.97
N SER A 34 2.58 -11.85 2.04
CA SER A 34 1.77 -11.97 0.83
C SER A 34 0.35 -12.43 1.16
N GLN A 35 -0.64 -11.97 0.38
CA GLN A 35 -2.05 -12.36 0.52
C GLN A 35 -2.68 -12.01 1.89
N SER A 36 -2.21 -10.94 2.53
CA SER A 36 -2.79 -10.43 3.78
C SER A 36 -3.45 -9.06 3.56
N PRO A 37 -4.62 -9.01 2.91
CA PRO A 37 -5.36 -7.75 2.72
C PRO A 37 -6.03 -7.28 4.02
N ASP A 38 -6.36 -8.21 4.92
CA ASP A 38 -6.98 -7.97 6.23
C ASP A 38 -6.11 -7.12 7.15
N THR A 39 -4.79 -7.23 7.01
CA THR A 39 -3.84 -6.44 7.78
C THR A 39 -3.57 -5.06 7.15
N ASN A 40 -4.03 -4.78 5.93
CA ASN A 40 -3.81 -3.51 5.25
C ASN A 40 -4.86 -2.44 5.61
N PRO A 41 -4.51 -1.35 6.32
CA PRO A 41 -5.47 -0.33 6.75
C PRO A 41 -6.20 0.35 5.58
N ILE A 42 -5.60 0.40 4.38
CA ILE A 42 -6.21 1.05 3.22
C ILE A 42 -7.50 0.36 2.76
N GLU A 43 -7.65 -0.95 3.01
CA GLU A 43 -8.86 -1.69 2.67
C GLU A 43 -10.09 -1.16 3.41
N ASN A 44 -9.91 -0.75 4.68
CA ASN A 44 -10.97 -0.13 5.47
C ASN A 44 -11.36 1.24 4.90
N VAL A 45 -10.38 2.03 4.45
CA VAL A 45 -10.62 3.33 3.80
C VAL A 45 -11.39 3.13 2.49
N TRP A 46 -11.01 2.15 1.68
CA TRP A 46 -11.74 1.82 0.45
C TRP A 46 -13.15 1.30 0.72
N ALA A 47 -13.35 0.47 1.74
CA ALA A 47 -14.67 0.03 2.15
C ALA A 47 -15.57 1.21 2.53
N TYR A 48 -15.05 2.15 3.32
CA TYR A 48 -15.75 3.37 3.68
C TYR A 48 -16.08 4.23 2.44
N LEU A 49 -15.13 4.43 1.54
CA LEU A 49 -15.34 5.21 0.31
C LEU A 49 -16.41 4.57 -0.58
N LYS A 50 -16.34 3.26 -0.80
CA LYS A 50 -17.36 2.49 -1.55
C LYS A 50 -18.74 2.65 -0.92
N HIS A 51 -18.85 2.61 0.41
CA HIS A 51 -20.11 2.86 1.11
C HIS A 51 -20.64 4.27 0.85
N LYS A 52 -19.78 5.30 0.89
CA LYS A 52 -20.18 6.69 0.65
C LYS A 52 -20.54 7.00 -0.81
N LEU A 53 -19.97 6.25 -1.76
CA LEU A 53 -20.27 6.38 -3.18
C LEU A 53 -21.49 5.55 -3.61
N ARG A 54 -21.93 4.59 -2.81
CA ARG A 54 -23.08 3.75 -3.12
C ARG A 54 -24.33 4.61 -3.37
N GLY A 55 -24.95 4.42 -4.54
CA GLY A 55 -26.15 5.15 -4.96
C GLY A 55 -25.89 6.53 -5.54
N LYS A 56 -24.63 6.97 -5.65
CA LYS A 56 -24.27 8.18 -6.40
C LYS A 56 -24.07 7.78 -7.87
N ARG A 57 -24.77 8.45 -8.78
CA ARG A 57 -24.50 8.36 -10.21
C ARG A 57 -23.17 9.07 -10.48
N VAL A 58 -22.21 8.33 -11.01
CA VAL A 58 -20.95 8.87 -11.54
C VAL A 58 -21.16 9.13 -13.03
#